data_AF-A0A7S2EFR0-F1
#
_entry.id   AF-A0A7S2EFR0-F1
#
_cell.length_a   1.000
_cell.length_b   1.000
_cell.length_c   1.000
_cell.angle_alpha   90.00
_cell.angle_beta   90.00
_cell.angle_gamma   90.00
#
_symmetry.space_group_name_H-M   'P 1'
#
loop_
_entity.id
_entity.type
_entity.pdbx_description
1 polymer ?
#
loop_
_entity_poly.entity_id
_entity_poly.type
_entity_poly.pdbx_seq_one_letter_code
_entity_poly.pdbx_strand_id
1 'polypeptide(L)'
;CGGRRRISRHILCRTNNIMASSLPATKSLILVGGGHAHVHVLKSLRAVCHKQSNNSPVINATLITPSIYTPYSGMLPGYVSRQYTLSEIHLNLQKLCEFGNVNLILAYAVKIVMDEKTGNEERGGWVICSNGQRIKFDVLSINAGISPSLPISAVNEDNVKTEQETTAMANKIDLITPVKPISTFSSRYEALCDRLHETRELYNEENPFRLLVVGGGAGTFERKSRRSCDDDYCAWNKQ
;
A
#
# COMPACT_ATOMS: atom_id res chain seq x y z
N CYS A 1 -67.70 4.84 66.68
CA CYS A 1 -66.86 3.73 66.15
C CYS A 1 -66.29 4.14 64.80
N GLY A 2 -65.04 4.64 64.78
CA GLY A 2 -64.41 5.29 63.63
C GLY A 2 -63.76 4.30 62.66
N GLY A 3 -64.00 4.52 61.36
CA GLY A 3 -63.46 3.72 60.27
C GLY A 3 -61.96 3.94 60.03
N ARG A 4 -61.25 2.87 59.69
CA ARG A 4 -59.89 2.90 59.15
C ARG A 4 -59.88 2.26 57.76
N ARG A 5 -59.65 3.08 56.73
CA ARG A 5 -59.35 2.68 55.36
C ARG A 5 -57.94 2.08 55.30
N ARG A 6 -57.80 0.87 54.75
CA ARG A 6 -56.52 0.24 54.39
C ARG A 6 -55.99 0.91 53.12
N ILE A 7 -54.87 1.62 53.21
CA ILE A 7 -54.14 2.18 52.06
C ILE A 7 -53.12 1.13 51.61
N SER A 8 -53.25 0.71 50.35
CA SER A 8 -52.33 -0.18 49.64
C SER A 8 -50.97 0.52 49.47
N ARG A 9 -49.88 -0.14 49.89
CA ARG A 9 -48.50 0.27 49.56
C ARG A 9 -47.96 -0.67 48.49
N HIS A 10 -48.24 -0.36 47.24
CA HIS A 10 -47.41 -0.86 46.13
C HIS A 10 -46.08 -0.11 46.18
N ILE A 11 -45.03 -0.81 46.61
CA ILE A 11 -43.65 -0.37 46.45
C ILE A 11 -43.34 -0.49 44.97
N LEU A 12 -43.51 0.61 44.21
CA LEU A 12 -42.92 0.72 42.88
C LEU A 12 -41.41 0.84 43.06
N CYS A 13 -40.70 -0.24 42.75
CA CYS A 13 -39.27 -0.20 42.52
C CYS A 13 -39.02 0.68 41.27
N ARG A 14 -38.70 1.97 41.50
CA ARG A 14 -38.09 2.81 40.47
C ARG A 14 -36.65 2.34 40.30
N THR A 15 -36.42 1.41 39.37
CA THR A 15 -35.08 1.17 38.86
C THR A 15 -34.66 2.42 38.10
N ASN A 16 -33.81 3.23 38.73
CA ASN A 16 -33.08 4.30 38.07
C ASN A 16 -32.34 3.69 36.88
N ASN A 17 -32.69 4.17 35.68
CA ASN A 17 -31.99 3.87 34.44
C ASN A 17 -30.63 4.59 34.53
N ILE A 18 -29.66 3.94 35.15
CA ILE A 18 -28.26 4.38 35.09
C ILE A 18 -27.88 4.27 33.62
N MET A 19 -27.71 5.41 32.97
CA MET A 19 -27.23 5.50 31.59
C MET A 19 -25.95 4.65 31.50
N ALA A 20 -26.04 3.51 30.83
CA ALA A 20 -24.86 2.78 30.42
C ALA A 20 -24.09 3.70 29.48
N SER A 21 -23.00 4.30 29.96
CA SER A 21 -22.03 4.96 29.11
C SER A 21 -21.47 3.88 28.19
N SER A 22 -22.03 3.78 26.99
CA SER A 22 -21.55 2.85 25.96
C SER A 22 -20.11 3.25 25.63
N LEU A 23 -19.18 2.32 25.81
CA LEU A 23 -17.82 2.49 25.29
C LEU A 23 -17.89 2.91 23.82
N PRO A 24 -17.07 3.87 23.37
CA PRO A 24 -17.08 4.31 21.98
C PRO A 24 -16.88 3.10 21.05
N ALA A 25 -17.78 2.95 20.06
CA ALA A 25 -17.74 1.84 19.13
C ALA A 25 -16.37 1.76 18.44
N THR A 26 -15.73 0.59 18.42
CA THR A 26 -14.47 0.41 17.69
C THR A 26 -14.78 0.10 16.22
N LYS A 27 -14.10 0.80 15.30
CA LYS A 27 -14.20 0.59 13.85
C LYS A 27 -12.87 0.12 13.29
N SER A 28 -12.92 -0.93 12.48
CA SER A 28 -11.75 -1.52 11.82
C SER A 28 -11.55 -0.93 10.42
N LEU A 29 -10.41 -0.27 10.22
CA LEU A 29 -9.97 0.27 8.95
C LEU A 29 -8.81 -0.58 8.42
N ILE A 30 -8.97 -1.18 7.24
CA ILE A 30 -7.90 -1.92 6.56
C ILE A 30 -7.41 -1.12 5.35
N LEU A 31 -6.09 -0.90 5.31
CA LEU A 31 -5.37 -0.29 4.21
C LEU A 31 -4.61 -1.40 3.47
N VAL A 32 -4.92 -1.67 2.21
CA VAL A 32 -4.20 -2.65 1.38
C VAL A 32 -3.22 -1.93 0.47
N GLY A 33 -1.92 -2.21 0.64
CA GLY A 33 -0.81 -1.68 -0.14
C GLY A 33 -0.19 -0.40 0.44
N GLY A 34 1.13 -0.31 0.46
CA GLY A 34 1.87 0.83 0.99
C GLY A 34 2.18 1.93 -0.03
N GLY A 35 1.24 2.26 -0.93
CA GLY A 35 1.45 3.34 -1.92
C GLY A 35 1.33 4.75 -1.31
N HIS A 36 1.68 5.78 -2.09
CA HIS A 36 1.71 7.20 -1.64
C HIS A 36 0.46 7.68 -0.91
N ALA A 37 -0.72 7.38 -1.45
CA ALA A 37 -1.98 7.79 -0.81
C ALA A 37 -2.10 7.22 0.62
N HIS A 38 -1.69 5.97 0.85
CA HIS A 38 -1.73 5.37 2.19
C HIS A 38 -0.64 5.94 3.09
N VAL A 39 0.54 6.29 2.58
CA VAL A 39 1.55 7.02 3.35
C VAL A 39 1.00 8.33 3.90
N HIS A 40 0.26 9.09 3.08
CA HIS A 40 -0.41 10.31 3.55
C HIS A 40 -1.50 10.01 4.59
N VAL A 41 -2.29 8.95 4.40
CA VAL A 41 -3.29 8.51 5.39
C VAL A 41 -2.63 8.16 6.73
N LEU A 42 -1.54 7.40 6.74
CA LEU A 42 -0.79 7.06 7.97
C LEU A 42 -0.32 8.32 8.71
N LYS A 43 0.19 9.33 7.98
CA LYS A 43 0.59 10.62 8.57
C LYS A 43 -0.59 11.35 9.20
N SER A 44 -1.74 11.35 8.54
CA SER A 44 -2.96 12.02 9.04
C SER A 44 -3.65 11.27 10.18
N LEU A 45 -3.59 9.93 10.20
CA LEU A 45 -4.23 9.10 11.22
C LEU A 45 -3.74 9.43 12.63
N ARG A 46 -2.46 9.74 12.81
CA ARG A 46 -1.93 10.18 14.10
C ARG A 46 -2.70 11.39 14.65
N ALA A 47 -2.94 12.40 13.82
CA ALA A 47 -3.67 13.61 14.23
C ALA A 47 -5.15 13.34 14.54
N VAL A 48 -5.77 12.38 13.85
CA VAL A 48 -7.16 11.99 14.07
C VAL A 48 -7.30 11.17 15.36
N CYS A 49 -6.44 10.18 15.57
CA CYS A 49 -6.45 9.35 16.78
C CYS A 49 -6.12 10.14 18.04
N HIS A 50 -5.27 11.18 17.97
CA HIS A 50 -5.01 12.07 19.11
C HIS A 50 -6.18 13.00 19.45
N LYS A 51 -7.07 13.30 18.51
CA LYS A 51 -8.23 14.20 18.71
C LYS A 51 -9.51 13.46 19.15
N GLN A 52 -9.42 12.16 19.44
CA GLN A 52 -10.56 11.36 19.86
C GLN A 52 -11.17 11.95 21.14
N SER A 53 -12.41 12.47 21.05
CA SER A 53 -13.22 12.82 22.21
C SER A 53 -13.95 11.57 22.73
N ASN A 54 -14.46 11.62 23.97
CA ASN A 54 -15.21 10.53 24.60
C ASN A 54 -16.41 10.00 23.78
N ASN A 55 -16.85 10.71 22.74
CA ASN A 55 -18.03 10.35 21.93
C ASN A 55 -17.70 9.92 20.49
N SER A 56 -16.42 9.81 20.11
CA SER A 56 -16.01 9.40 18.76
C SER A 56 -15.60 7.92 18.72
N PRO A 57 -15.95 7.17 17.67
CA PRO A 57 -15.61 5.75 17.57
C PRO A 57 -14.10 5.56 17.50
N VAL A 58 -13.54 4.58 18.24
CA VAL A 58 -12.11 4.26 18.23
C VAL A 58 -11.76 3.60 16.91
N ILE A 59 -10.76 4.11 16.18
CA ILE A 59 -10.35 3.54 14.89
C ILE A 59 -9.17 2.60 15.13
N ASN A 60 -9.35 1.33 14.78
CA ASN A 60 -8.28 0.35 14.73
C ASN A 60 -7.84 0.15 13.27
N ALA A 61 -6.74 0.79 12.91
CA ALA A 61 -6.21 0.75 11.55
C ALA A 61 -5.16 -0.37 11.39
N THR A 62 -5.19 -1.05 10.24
CA THR A 62 -4.16 -2.03 9.86
C THR A 62 -3.74 -1.84 8.41
N LEU A 63 -2.44 -1.77 8.16
CA LEU A 63 -1.83 -1.80 6.83
C LEU A 63 -1.43 -3.23 6.46
N ILE A 64 -1.90 -3.72 5.33
CA ILE A 64 -1.49 -4.99 4.73
C ILE A 64 -0.63 -4.69 3.50
N THR A 65 0.62 -5.14 3.50
CA THR A 65 1.57 -4.90 2.40
C THR A 65 2.58 -6.03 2.30
N PRO A 66 3.05 -6.44 1.10
CA PRO A 66 4.04 -7.50 0.98
C PRO A 66 5.47 -7.06 1.35
N SER A 67 5.72 -5.76 1.52
CA SER A 67 7.05 -5.21 1.79
C SER A 67 6.99 -4.12 2.85
N ILE A 68 8.05 -4.05 3.67
CA ILE A 68 8.33 -2.96 4.62
C ILE A 68 8.75 -1.69 3.89
N TYR A 69 9.49 -1.84 2.79
CA TYR A 69 10.03 -0.71 2.04
C TYR A 69 9.20 -0.48 0.78
N THR A 70 8.82 0.78 0.57
CA THR A 70 8.07 1.21 -0.63
C THR A 70 8.85 2.32 -1.35
N PRO A 71 9.15 2.19 -2.65
CA PRO A 71 9.89 3.22 -3.36
C PRO A 71 9.03 4.47 -3.57
N TYR A 72 9.63 5.64 -3.34
CA TYR A 72 9.08 6.93 -3.70
C TYR A 72 9.29 7.19 -5.18
N SER A 73 8.26 6.92 -5.97
CA SER A 73 8.30 7.01 -7.43
C SER A 73 8.83 8.35 -7.98
N GLY A 74 8.58 9.47 -7.30
CA GLY A 74 9.09 10.79 -7.71
C GLY A 74 10.61 10.94 -7.58
N MET A 75 11.29 10.06 -6.84
CA MET A 75 12.75 10.05 -6.72
C MET A 75 13.42 9.07 -7.67
N LEU A 76 12.65 8.24 -8.40
CA LEU A 76 13.22 7.28 -9.36
C LEU A 76 14.10 7.92 -10.44
N PRO A 77 13.74 9.08 -11.05
CA PRO A 77 14.64 9.73 -12.01
C PRO A 77 15.99 10.15 -11.39
N GLY A 78 15.96 10.61 -10.13
CA GLY A 78 17.17 10.92 -9.37
C GLY A 78 18.02 9.67 -9.07
N TYR A 79 17.39 8.55 -8.75
CA TYR A 79 18.08 7.27 -8.57
C TYR A 79 18.74 6.77 -9.87
N VAL A 80 18.02 6.79 -10.99
CA VAL A 80 18.56 6.43 -12.31
C VAL A 80 19.76 7.30 -12.67
N SER A 81 19.71 8.59 -12.36
CA SER A 81 20.81 9.54 -12.55
C SER A 81 21.88 9.52 -11.44
N ARG A 82 21.84 8.52 -10.54
CA ARG A 82 22.77 8.33 -9.41
C ARG A 82 22.84 9.52 -8.43
N GLN A 83 21.81 10.35 -8.39
CA GLN A 83 21.66 11.44 -7.42
C GLN A 83 21.17 10.93 -6.06
N TYR A 84 20.46 9.80 -6.05
CA TYR A 84 19.99 9.13 -4.84
C TYR A 84 20.46 7.67 -4.84
N THR A 85 20.70 7.16 -3.64
CA THR A 85 20.92 5.75 -3.36
C THR A 85 19.58 5.01 -3.23
N LEU A 86 19.64 3.67 -3.24
CA LEU A 86 18.46 2.83 -3.06
C LEU A 86 17.76 3.12 -1.73
N SER A 87 18.50 3.30 -0.65
CA SER A 87 17.92 3.58 0.67
C SER A 87 17.24 4.95 0.72
N GLU A 88 17.77 5.96 0.03
CA GLU A 88 17.21 7.31 0.00
C GLU A 88 15.86 7.37 -0.73
N ILE A 89 15.62 6.49 -1.71
CA ILE A 89 14.35 6.47 -2.44
C ILE A 89 13.28 5.59 -1.80
N HIS A 90 13.58 4.80 -0.77
CA HIS A 90 12.60 3.91 -0.15
C HIS A 90 12.07 4.49 1.15
N LEU A 91 10.76 4.42 1.38
CA LEU A 91 10.14 4.77 2.65
C LEU A 91 9.98 3.52 3.52
N ASN A 92 10.28 3.65 4.81
CA ASN A 92 10.06 2.60 5.80
C ASN A 92 8.61 2.64 6.32
N LEU A 93 7.78 1.72 5.84
CA LEU A 93 6.37 1.63 6.24
C LEU A 93 6.18 1.19 7.69
N GLN A 94 7.11 0.42 8.25
CA GLN A 94 7.03 0.02 9.66
C GLN A 94 7.12 1.26 10.57
N LYS A 95 8.12 2.13 10.36
CA LYS A 95 8.24 3.38 11.12
C LYS A 95 7.01 4.29 10.94
N LEU A 96 6.46 4.36 9.73
CA LEU A 96 5.24 5.13 9.47
C LEU A 96 4.01 4.55 10.16
N CYS A 97 3.89 3.22 10.22
CA CYS A 97 2.80 2.54 10.93
C CYS A 97 2.92 2.76 12.45
N GLU A 98 4.13 2.64 13.01
CA GLU A 98 4.41 2.94 14.42
C GLU A 98 4.05 4.39 14.76
N PHE A 99 4.45 5.35 13.90
CA PHE A 99 4.07 6.75 14.05
C PHE A 99 2.55 6.96 14.02
N GLY A 100 1.86 6.28 13.10
CA GLY A 100 0.41 6.38 12.94
C GLY A 100 -0.43 5.58 13.94
N ASN A 101 0.20 4.81 14.84
CA ASN A 101 -0.47 3.80 15.67
C ASN A 101 -1.33 2.82 14.84
N VAL A 102 -0.74 2.32 13.75
CA VAL A 102 -1.37 1.41 12.78
C VAL A 102 -0.69 0.07 12.86
N ASN A 103 -1.46 -1.02 12.87
CA ASN A 103 -0.90 -2.36 12.82
C ASN A 103 -0.33 -2.66 11.43
N LEU A 104 0.84 -3.28 11.34
CA LEU A 104 1.44 -3.70 10.08
C LEU A 104 1.34 -5.22 9.91
N ILE A 105 0.77 -5.66 8.79
CA ILE A 105 0.75 -7.06 8.37
C ILE A 105 1.56 -7.20 7.08
N LEU A 106 2.65 -7.96 7.17
CA LEU A 106 3.51 -8.30 6.03
C LEU A 106 2.95 -9.51 5.28
N ALA A 107 2.05 -9.25 4.33
CA ALA A 107 1.45 -10.26 3.48
C ALA A 107 0.83 -9.64 2.22
N TYR A 108 0.65 -10.45 1.18
CA TYR A 108 -0.26 -10.11 0.10
C TYR A 108 -1.71 -10.28 0.55
N ALA A 109 -2.57 -9.30 0.25
CA ALA A 109 -4.02 -9.48 0.29
C ALA A 109 -4.43 -10.28 -0.96
N VAL A 110 -4.94 -11.50 -0.78
CA VAL A 110 -5.24 -12.42 -1.88
C VAL A 110 -6.71 -12.45 -2.25
N LYS A 111 -7.60 -12.19 -1.29
CA LYS A 111 -9.05 -12.21 -1.54
C LYS A 111 -9.78 -11.25 -0.59
N ILE A 112 -10.81 -10.61 -1.12
CA ILE A 112 -11.75 -9.79 -0.34
C ILE A 112 -13.09 -10.53 -0.35
N VAL A 113 -13.68 -10.73 0.83
CA VAL A 113 -14.99 -11.35 1.01
C VAL A 113 -15.89 -10.33 1.69
N MET A 114 -16.95 -9.91 1.02
CA MET A 114 -17.93 -8.99 1.59
C MET A 114 -18.93 -9.77 2.43
N ASP A 115 -19.35 -9.21 3.57
CA ASP A 115 -20.44 -9.79 4.34
C ASP A 115 -21.77 -9.62 3.56
N GLU A 116 -22.69 -10.59 3.73
CA GLU A 116 -24.03 -10.50 3.14
C GLU A 116 -24.81 -9.32 3.75
N LYS A 117 -25.64 -8.67 2.94
CA LYS A 117 -26.41 -7.51 3.41
C LYS A 117 -27.74 -7.94 3.97
N THR A 118 -27.90 -7.84 5.29
CA THR A 118 -29.18 -7.96 5.98
C THR A 118 -29.72 -6.57 6.32
N GLY A 119 -30.64 -6.06 5.50
CA GLY A 119 -31.32 -4.78 5.77
C GLY A 119 -30.43 -3.53 5.62
N ASN A 120 -30.48 -2.64 6.61
CA ASN A 120 -29.82 -1.32 6.60
C ASN A 120 -28.46 -1.29 7.34
N GLU A 121 -27.88 -2.46 7.65
CA GLU A 121 -26.59 -2.55 8.36
C GLU A 121 -25.42 -2.05 7.51
N GLU A 122 -24.40 -1.49 8.17
CA GLU A 122 -23.14 -1.10 7.53
C GLU A 122 -22.42 -2.34 6.97
N ARG A 123 -22.02 -2.28 5.70
CA ARG A 123 -21.36 -3.39 5.01
C ARG A 123 -19.88 -3.45 5.35
N GLY A 124 -19.49 -4.47 6.11
CA GLY A 124 -18.10 -4.87 6.31
C GLY A 124 -17.68 -6.04 5.41
N GLY A 125 -16.55 -6.64 5.76
CA GLY A 125 -16.06 -7.85 5.13
C GLY A 125 -14.76 -8.35 5.73
N TRP A 126 -14.07 -9.18 4.97
CA TRP A 126 -12.82 -9.81 5.35
C TRP A 126 -11.79 -9.69 4.23
N VAL A 127 -10.56 -9.37 4.60
CA VAL A 127 -9.39 -9.58 3.76
C VAL A 127 -8.74 -10.90 4.14
N ILE A 128 -8.52 -11.76 3.17
CA ILE A 128 -7.74 -12.98 3.31
C ILE A 128 -6.33 -12.67 2.81
N CYS A 129 -5.35 -12.96 3.65
CA CYS A 129 -3.93 -12.75 3.39
C CYS A 129 -3.27 -14.05 2.91
N SER A 130 -2.19 -13.92 2.14
CA SER A 130 -1.35 -15.03 1.66
C SER A 130 -0.77 -15.91 2.77
N ASN A 131 -0.61 -15.37 3.98
CA ASN A 131 -0.18 -16.11 5.17
C ASN A 131 -1.33 -16.84 5.90
N GLY A 132 -2.54 -16.87 5.31
CA GLY A 132 -3.72 -17.52 5.88
C GLY A 132 -4.49 -16.66 6.89
N GLN A 133 -4.00 -15.47 7.26
CA GLN A 133 -4.75 -14.60 8.16
C GLN A 133 -6.03 -14.08 7.49
N ARG A 134 -7.11 -14.04 8.26
CA ARG A 134 -8.41 -13.48 7.85
C ARG A 134 -8.71 -12.27 8.74
N ILE A 135 -8.72 -11.08 8.14
CA ILE A 135 -8.81 -9.81 8.86
C ILE A 135 -10.16 -9.16 8.55
N LYS A 136 -10.98 -8.96 9.58
CA LYS A 136 -12.28 -8.27 9.44
C LYS A 136 -12.05 -6.78 9.20
N PHE A 137 -12.91 -6.15 8.42
CA PHE A 137 -12.93 -4.71 8.22
C PHE A 137 -14.35 -4.16 8.23
N ASP A 138 -14.49 -2.92 8.70
CA ASP A 138 -15.66 -2.08 8.46
C ASP A 138 -15.41 -1.18 7.25
N VAL A 139 -14.18 -0.72 7.08
CA VAL A 139 -13.75 0.10 5.94
C VAL A 139 -12.48 -0.49 5.32
N LEU A 140 -12.48 -0.62 4.00
CA LEU A 140 -11.34 -1.10 3.22
C LEU A 140 -10.89 -0.02 2.22
N SER A 141 -9.61 0.34 2.27
CA SER A 141 -8.96 1.22 1.29
C SER A 141 -7.89 0.44 0.53
N ILE A 142 -7.88 0.54 -0.80
CA ILE A 142 -6.99 -0.26 -1.67
C ILE A 142 -6.08 0.67 -2.47
N ASN A 143 -4.78 0.49 -2.28
CA ASN A 143 -3.71 1.22 -2.94
C ASN A 143 -2.49 0.30 -3.13
N ALA A 144 -2.70 -0.82 -3.82
CA ALA A 144 -1.68 -1.84 -4.09
C ALA A 144 -0.78 -1.52 -5.30
N GLY A 145 -0.98 -0.37 -5.95
CA GLY A 145 -0.25 0.04 -7.14
C GLY A 145 -0.80 -0.57 -8.44
N ILE A 146 -0.09 -0.32 -9.55
CA ILE A 146 -0.42 -0.82 -10.89
C ILE A 146 0.67 -1.78 -11.33
N SER A 147 0.27 -2.99 -11.70
CA SER A 147 1.10 -3.93 -12.44
C SER A 147 0.68 -3.88 -13.90
N PRO A 148 1.57 -3.50 -14.83
CA PRO A 148 1.21 -3.50 -16.25
C PRO A 148 1.00 -4.94 -16.69
N SER A 149 -0.13 -5.19 -17.36
CA SER A 149 -0.26 -6.34 -18.24
C SER A 149 0.58 -6.06 -19.48
N LEU A 150 1.90 -6.24 -19.36
CA LEU A 150 2.74 -6.29 -20.55
C LEU A 150 2.21 -7.47 -21.39
N PRO A 151 2.23 -7.42 -22.74
CA PRO A 151 1.92 -8.56 -23.60
C PRO A 151 2.89 -9.74 -23.44
N ILE A 152 3.65 -9.79 -22.34
CA ILE A 152 4.44 -10.93 -21.88
C ILE A 152 3.54 -12.15 -21.60
N SER A 153 2.26 -11.95 -21.24
CA SER A 153 1.30 -13.05 -21.10
C SER A 153 0.53 -13.38 -22.40
N ALA A 154 0.77 -12.66 -23.50
CA ALA A 154 0.14 -12.94 -24.79
C ALA A 154 0.91 -13.95 -25.65
N VAL A 155 1.97 -14.56 -25.11
CA VAL A 155 2.32 -15.94 -25.45
C VAL A 155 1.35 -16.87 -24.71
N ASN A 156 0.06 -16.74 -25.03
CA ASN A 156 -0.86 -17.84 -24.85
C ASN A 156 -0.47 -18.92 -25.87
N GLU A 157 -0.53 -20.17 -25.43
CA GLU A 157 -0.14 -21.38 -26.16
C GLU A 157 -0.82 -21.55 -27.55
N ASP A 158 -1.82 -20.72 -27.87
CA ASP A 158 -2.59 -20.78 -29.11
C ASP A 158 -1.92 -20.06 -30.31
N ASN A 159 -0.79 -19.37 -30.11
CA ASN A 159 -0.01 -18.75 -31.20
C ASN A 159 1.51 -19.02 -31.05
N VAL A 160 1.89 -20.25 -30.70
CA VAL A 160 3.29 -20.68 -30.79
C VAL A 160 3.70 -20.76 -32.26
N LYS A 161 4.31 -19.69 -32.75
CA LYS A 161 5.27 -19.81 -33.85
C LYS A 161 6.59 -20.29 -33.23
N THR A 162 7.01 -21.49 -33.67
CA THR A 162 8.33 -22.15 -33.51
C THR A 162 9.19 -21.80 -32.28
N GLU A 163 9.69 -22.82 -31.57
CA GLU A 163 10.57 -22.73 -30.38
C GLU A 163 11.71 -21.68 -30.49
N GLN A 164 12.28 -21.51 -31.69
CA GLN A 164 13.33 -20.52 -31.97
C GLN A 164 12.86 -19.05 -31.86
N GLU A 165 11.62 -18.75 -32.25
CA GLU A 165 11.02 -17.41 -32.09
C GLU A 165 10.65 -17.15 -30.63
N THR A 166 10.26 -18.18 -29.88
CA THR A 166 9.93 -18.07 -28.45
C THR A 166 11.17 -17.79 -27.61
N THR A 167 12.30 -18.46 -27.88
CA THR A 167 13.58 -18.18 -27.21
C THR A 167 14.18 -16.84 -27.62
N ALA A 168 14.08 -16.46 -28.90
CA ALA A 168 14.53 -15.14 -29.36
C ALA A 168 13.70 -14.00 -28.75
N MET A 169 12.37 -14.19 -28.60
CA MET A 169 11.48 -13.22 -27.98
C MET A 169 11.68 -13.14 -26.46
N ALA A 170 11.88 -14.27 -25.78
CA ALA A 170 12.23 -14.33 -24.36
C ALA A 170 13.56 -13.61 -24.07
N ASN A 171 14.60 -13.87 -24.88
CA ASN A 171 15.89 -13.18 -24.80
C ASN A 171 15.77 -11.66 -25.10
N LYS A 172 14.79 -11.24 -25.90
CA LYS A 172 14.51 -9.83 -26.21
C LYS A 172 13.73 -9.13 -25.11
N ILE A 173 12.94 -9.87 -24.32
CA ILE A 173 12.17 -9.36 -23.19
C ILE A 173 13.10 -9.03 -22.00
N ASP A 174 14.18 -9.77 -21.81
CA ASP A 174 15.21 -9.46 -20.80
C ASP A 174 15.91 -8.10 -21.03
N LEU A 175 15.82 -7.56 -22.25
CA LEU A 175 16.37 -6.25 -22.61
C LEU A 175 15.43 -5.08 -22.27
N ILE A 176 14.19 -5.36 -21.85
CA ILE A 176 13.18 -4.35 -21.55
C ILE A 176 13.10 -4.14 -20.04
N THR A 177 13.38 -2.92 -19.59
CA THR A 177 13.23 -2.52 -18.18
C THR A 177 11.98 -1.65 -18.01
N PRO A 178 10.79 -2.23 -17.73
CA PRO A 178 9.59 -1.45 -17.52
C PRO A 178 9.66 -0.68 -16.20
N VAL A 179 9.18 0.58 -16.20
CA VAL A 179 9.10 1.42 -14.98
C VAL A 179 8.10 0.85 -13.97
N LYS A 180 7.01 0.24 -14.42
CA LYS A 180 6.03 -0.41 -13.55
C LYS A 180 6.18 -1.94 -13.58
N PRO A 181 5.92 -2.63 -12.46
CA PRO A 181 5.57 -2.07 -11.16
C PRO A 181 6.79 -1.38 -10.51
N ILE A 182 6.54 -0.22 -9.89
CA ILE A 182 7.58 0.66 -9.32
C ILE A 182 8.35 -0.07 -8.21
N SER A 183 7.65 -0.89 -7.42
CA SER A 183 8.22 -1.71 -6.35
C SER A 183 9.39 -2.60 -6.77
N THR A 184 9.47 -2.96 -8.05
CA THR A 184 10.48 -3.87 -8.60
C THR A 184 11.35 -3.20 -9.66
N PHE A 185 11.17 -1.90 -9.90
CA PHE A 185 11.93 -1.16 -10.91
C PHE A 185 13.42 -1.09 -10.57
N SER A 186 13.77 -0.71 -9.34
CA SER A 186 15.18 -0.56 -8.94
C SER A 186 15.97 -1.85 -9.14
N SER A 187 15.40 -3.01 -8.76
CA SER A 187 16.04 -4.31 -9.00
C SER A 187 16.26 -4.62 -10.48
N ARG A 188 15.27 -4.33 -11.34
CA ARG A 188 15.44 -4.51 -12.80
C ARG A 188 16.45 -3.53 -13.39
N TYR A 189 16.52 -2.32 -12.87
CA TYR A 189 17.47 -1.31 -13.32
C TYR A 189 18.92 -1.68 -12.95
N GLU A 190 19.16 -2.16 -11.72
CA GLU A 190 20.48 -2.64 -11.33
C GLU A 190 20.90 -3.87 -12.17
N ALA A 191 19.99 -4.83 -12.38
CA ALA A 191 20.28 -5.97 -13.25
C ALA A 191 20.65 -5.57 -14.69
N LEU A 192 20.04 -4.49 -15.22
CA LEU A 192 20.43 -3.91 -16.49
C LEU A 192 21.83 -3.30 -16.42
N CYS A 193 22.14 -2.52 -15.37
CA CYS A 193 23.46 -1.92 -15.17
C CYS A 193 24.57 -2.99 -15.07
N ASP A 194 24.34 -4.03 -14.29
CA ASP A 194 25.29 -5.14 -14.10
C ASP A 194 25.57 -5.85 -15.43
N ARG A 195 24.52 -6.19 -16.18
CA ARG A 195 24.66 -6.79 -17.51
C ARG A 195 25.47 -5.90 -18.46
N LEU A 196 25.19 -4.60 -18.49
CA LEU A 196 25.94 -3.67 -19.35
C LEU A 196 27.40 -3.55 -18.95
N HIS A 197 27.69 -3.66 -17.66
CA HIS A 197 29.06 -3.67 -17.15
C HIS A 197 29.80 -4.93 -17.60
N GLU A 198 29.17 -6.10 -17.48
CA GLU A 198 29.72 -7.40 -17.87
C GLU A 198 29.94 -7.50 -19.39
N THR A 199 29.05 -6.92 -20.20
CA THR A 199 29.12 -6.99 -21.66
C THR A 199 29.86 -5.80 -22.29
N ARG A 200 30.51 -4.94 -21.50
CA ARG A 200 31.06 -3.67 -21.98
C ARG A 200 32.08 -3.83 -23.12
N GLU A 201 32.87 -4.91 -23.07
CA GLU A 201 33.93 -5.20 -24.04
C GLU A 201 33.38 -5.58 -25.43
N LEU A 202 32.07 -5.87 -25.53
CA LEU A 202 31.39 -6.15 -26.79
C LEU A 202 31.04 -4.89 -27.59
N TYR A 203 31.18 -3.71 -26.97
CA TYR A 203 30.85 -2.43 -27.59
C TYR A 203 32.11 -1.71 -28.06
N ASN A 204 32.09 -1.22 -29.29
CA ASN A 204 33.19 -0.47 -29.92
C ASN A 204 32.63 0.57 -30.90
N GLU A 205 33.49 1.27 -31.64
CA GLU A 205 33.04 2.29 -32.61
C GLU A 205 32.17 1.71 -33.74
N GLU A 206 32.42 0.48 -34.17
CA GLU A 206 31.63 -0.21 -35.20
C GLU A 206 30.34 -0.82 -34.64
N ASN A 207 30.30 -1.12 -33.33
CA ASN A 207 29.17 -1.68 -32.62
C ASN A 207 28.85 -0.88 -31.33
N PRO A 208 28.31 0.34 -31.44
CA PRO A 208 28.04 1.18 -30.28
C PRO A 208 26.86 0.65 -29.46
N PHE A 209 26.91 0.84 -28.15
CA PHE A 209 25.76 0.59 -27.27
C PHE A 209 24.60 1.53 -27.64
N ARG A 210 23.39 0.97 -27.78
CA ARG A 210 22.17 1.72 -28.13
C ARG A 210 21.12 1.56 -27.04
N LEU A 211 20.81 2.66 -26.36
CA LEU A 211 19.72 2.74 -25.40
C LEU A 211 18.51 3.42 -26.04
N LEU A 212 17.39 2.70 -26.14
CA LEU A 212 16.11 3.26 -26.55
C LEU A 212 15.23 3.50 -25.32
N VAL A 213 14.85 4.75 -25.09
CA VAL A 213 13.86 5.10 -24.05
C VAL A 213 12.51 5.32 -24.72
N VAL A 214 11.51 4.54 -24.33
CA VAL A 214 10.15 4.61 -24.87
C VAL A 214 9.20 5.18 -23.83
N GLY A 215 8.48 6.24 -24.21
CA GLY A 215 7.51 6.93 -23.36
C GLY A 215 7.98 8.33 -22.95
N GLY A 216 7.08 9.31 -22.99
CA GLY A 216 7.35 10.73 -22.71
C GLY A 216 6.56 11.27 -21.51
N GLY A 217 6.29 10.42 -20.52
CA GLY A 217 5.59 10.84 -19.30
C GLY A 217 6.50 11.66 -18.38
N ALA A 218 5.93 12.18 -17.29
CA ALA A 218 6.66 12.99 -16.30
C ALA A 218 7.97 12.32 -15.81
N GLY A 219 7.98 10.99 -15.68
CA GLY A 219 9.16 10.23 -15.27
C GLY A 219 10.29 10.14 -16.31
N THR A 220 10.05 10.48 -17.58
CA THR A 220 11.08 10.41 -18.64
C THR A 220 11.84 11.73 -18.81
N PHE A 221 11.22 12.88 -18.51
CA PHE A 221 11.80 14.21 -18.76
C PHE A 221 12.36 14.91 -17.51
N GLU A 222 12.32 14.26 -16.35
CA GLU A 222 12.74 14.89 -15.10
C GLU A 222 14.27 14.95 -14.97
N ARG A 223 14.87 15.98 -15.60
CA ARG A 223 16.23 16.45 -15.27
C ARG A 223 16.10 17.65 -14.33
N LYS A 224 15.97 17.41 -13.03
CA LYS A 224 16.06 18.48 -12.03
C LYS A 224 17.54 18.68 -11.64
N SER A 225 18.10 19.84 -11.97
CA SER A 225 19.28 20.34 -11.28
C SER A 225 18.95 20.49 -9.79
N ARG A 226 19.87 20.10 -8.91
CA ARG A 226 19.77 20.21 -7.43
C ARG A 226 18.92 21.41 -7.00
N ARG A 227 17.65 21.18 -6.71
CA ARG A 227 16.79 22.05 -5.89
C ARG A 227 15.92 21.14 -5.07
N SER A 228 16.03 21.32 -3.75
CA SER A 228 15.33 20.66 -2.65
C SER A 228 14.29 19.62 -3.05
N CYS A 229 14.55 18.38 -2.64
CA CYS A 229 13.47 17.45 -2.27
C CYS A 229 12.47 18.18 -1.36
N ASP A 230 11.21 17.72 -1.34
CA ASP A 230 10.36 17.97 -0.18
C ASP A 230 11.10 17.40 1.04
N ASP A 231 11.69 18.27 1.85
CA ASP A 231 12.59 17.93 2.97
C ASP A 231 11.96 16.91 3.92
N ASP A 232 10.63 16.89 3.96
CA ASP A 232 9.82 15.92 4.69
C ASP A 232 10.21 14.47 4.38
N TYR A 233 10.33 14.05 3.11
CA TYR A 233 10.57 12.64 2.78
C TYR A 233 11.99 12.17 3.10
N CYS A 234 12.99 13.04 2.88
CA CYS A 234 14.38 12.76 3.26
C CYS A 234 14.55 12.68 4.80
N ALA A 235 13.77 13.44 5.57
CA ALA A 235 13.80 13.39 7.02
C ALA A 235 13.29 12.04 7.57
N TRP A 236 12.30 11.42 6.94
CA TRP A 236 11.75 10.12 7.37
C TRP A 236 12.68 8.94 7.18
N ASN A 237 13.64 9.02 6.25
CA ASN A 237 14.66 7.99 6.09
C ASN A 237 15.80 8.12 7.10
N LYS A 238 15.89 9.26 7.81
CA LYS A 238 16.97 9.58 8.76
C LYS A 238 16.55 9.51 10.23
N GLN A 239 15.25 9.43 10.52
CA GLN A 239 14.68 9.10 11.84
C GLN A 239 14.46 7.59 11.91
#